data_AF-X1LMG3-F1
#
_entry.id   AF-X1LMG3-F1
#
_cell.length_a   1.000
_cell.length_b   1.000
_cell.length_c   1.000
_cell.angle_alpha   90.00
_cell.angle_beta   90.00
_cell.angle_gamma   90.00
#
_symmetry.space_group_name_H-M   'P 1'
#
loop_
_entity.id
_entity.type
_entity.pdbx_description
1 polymer ?
#
loop_
_entity_poly.entity_id
_entity_poly.type
_entity_poly.pdbx_seq_one_letter_code
_entity_poly.pdbx_strand_id
1 'polypeptide(L)' 'MNPYILLAKQAIENYVKEGKIPSLPADLPEDFLVRKSGTFVTIMKDKELRGCIGT' A
#
# COMPACT_ATOMS: atom_id res chain seq x y z
N MET A 1 9.42 1.15 -10.41
CA MET A 1 8.25 1.58 -9.60
C MET A 1 8.65 1.48 -8.14
N ASN A 2 8.29 2.42 -7.26
CA ASN A 2 8.70 2.39 -5.85
C ASN A 2 8.05 1.17 -5.12
N PRO A 3 8.80 0.34 -4.36
CA PRO A 3 8.27 -0.87 -3.72
C PRO A 3 7.10 -0.59 -2.77
N TYR A 4 7.05 0.58 -2.12
CA TYR A 4 5.94 0.98 -1.25
C TYR A 4 4.66 1.23 -2.04
N ILE A 5 4.77 1.80 -3.24
CA ILE A 5 3.64 2.01 -4.15
C ILE A 5 3.12 0.66 -4.65
N LEU A 6 4.02 -0.26 -4.97
CA LEU A 6 3.66 -1.62 -5.41
C LEU A 6 2.92 -2.37 -4.31
N LEU A 7 3.42 -2.33 -3.08
CA LEU A 7 2.77 -2.93 -1.91
C LEU A 7 1.35 -2.37 -1.71
N ALA A 8 1.21 -1.03 -1.70
CA ALA A 8 -0.10 -0.39 -1.53
C ALA A 8 -1.08 -0.80 -2.63
N LYS A 9 -0.61 -0.83 -3.89
CA LYS A 9 -1.43 -1.23 -5.03
C LYS A 9 -1.86 -2.71 -4.96
N GLN A 10 -0.93 -3.63 -4.66
CA GLN A 10 -1.22 -5.05 -4.51
C GLN A 10 -2.22 -5.31 -3.38
N ALA A 11 -2.07 -4.63 -2.24
CA ALA A 11 -3.02 -4.74 -1.13
C ALA A 11 -4.43 -4.36 -1.54
N ILE A 12 -4.60 -3.22 -2.23
CA ILE A 12 -5.91 -2.76 -2.70
C ILE A 12 -6.47 -3.71 -3.75
N GLU A 13 -5.68 -4.10 -4.75
CA GLU A 13 -6.16 -4.95 -5.84
C GLU A 13 -6.59 -6.33 -5.35
N ASN A 14 -5.79 -6.98 -4.49
CA ASN A 14 -6.12 -8.30 -3.97
C ASN A 14 -7.34 -8.25 -3.06
N TYR A 15 -7.46 -7.20 -2.24
CA TYR A 15 -8.64 -7.07 -1.39
C TYR A 15 -9.91 -6.82 -2.21
N VAL A 16 -9.86 -5.97 -3.23
CA VAL A 16 -11.02 -5.68 -4.09
C VAL A 16 -11.41 -6.88 -4.96
N LYS A 17 -10.44 -7.61 -5.52
CA LYS A 17 -10.70 -8.74 -6.43
C LYS A 17 -11.02 -10.04 -5.70
N GLU A 18 -10.35 -10.30 -4.59
CA GLU A 18 -10.36 -11.62 -3.93
C GLU A 18 -10.87 -11.57 -2.48
N GLY A 19 -11.03 -10.38 -1.89
CA GLY A 19 -11.36 -10.23 -0.47
C GLY A 19 -10.21 -10.63 0.46
N LYS A 20 -8.96 -10.68 -0.03
CA LYS A 20 -7.80 -11.18 0.72
C LYS A 20 -6.73 -10.11 0.91
N ILE A 21 -6.04 -10.19 2.04
CA ILE A 21 -4.83 -9.41 2.32
C ILE A 21 -3.64 -10.17 1.70
N PRO A 22 -2.81 -9.56 0.85
CA PRO A 22 -1.65 -10.23 0.27
C PRO A 22 -0.59 -10.55 1.33
N SER A 23 0.25 -11.53 1.04
CA SER A 23 1.51 -11.70 1.75
C SER A 23 2.44 -10.51 1.49
N LEU A 24 3.31 -10.20 2.46
CA LEU A 24 4.33 -9.16 2.29
C LEU A 24 5.25 -9.49 1.10
N PRO A 25 5.55 -8.51 0.23
CA PRO A 25 6.59 -8.64 -0.78
C PRO A 25 7.95 -8.94 -0.15
N ALA A 26 8.73 -9.83 -0.78
CA ALA A 26 10.04 -10.24 -0.27
C ALA A 26 11.14 -9.17 -0.47
N ASP A 27 10.88 -8.15 -1.29
CA ASP A 27 11.83 -7.12 -1.72
C ASP A 27 11.68 -5.78 -0.95
N LEU A 28 10.97 -5.79 0.19
CA LEU A 28 10.87 -4.61 1.05
C LEU A 28 12.13 -4.41 1.88
N PRO A 29 12.61 -3.15 2.05
CA PRO A 29 13.71 -2.85 2.95
C PRO A 29 13.40 -3.28 4.38
N GLU A 30 14.38 -3.84 5.08
CA GLU A 30 14.23 -4.32 6.47
C GLU A 30 13.70 -3.22 7.41
N ASP A 31 14.24 -2.00 7.27
CA ASP A 31 13.81 -0.82 8.06
C ASP A 31 12.31 -0.54 7.95
N PHE A 32 11.68 -0.83 6.80
CA PHE A 32 10.24 -0.67 6.60
C PHE A 32 9.43 -1.64 7.46
N LEU A 33 9.99 -2.81 7.78
CA LEU A 33 9.34 -3.85 8.56
C LEU A 33 9.57 -3.70 10.06
N VAL A 34 10.74 -3.21 10.47
CA VAL A 34 11.14 -3.14 11.89
C VAL A 34 10.84 -1.80 12.55
N ARG A 35 10.85 -0.70 11.79
CA ARG A 35 10.66 0.64 12.33
C ARG A 35 9.18 1.01 12.33
N LYS A 36 8.65 1.33 13.51
CA LYS A 36 7.30 1.90 13.63
C LYS A 36 7.30 3.35 13.15
N SER A 37 6.44 3.67 12.20
CA SER A 37 6.16 5.03 11.75
C SER A 37 4.72 5.15 11.26
N GLY A 38 4.15 6.34 11.36
CA GLY A 38 2.87 6.62 10.74
C GLY A 38 2.96 6.51 9.21
N THR A 39 1.89 6.08 8.57
CA THR A 39 1.83 5.86 7.12
C THR A 39 0.48 6.30 6.58
N PHE A 40 0.50 6.96 5.42
CA PHE A 40 -0.70 7.37 4.69
C PHE A 40 -0.65 6.85 3.26
N VAL A 41 -1.79 6.42 2.75
CA VAL A 41 -1.97 6.01 1.35
C VAL A 41 -3.04 6.89 0.73
N THR A 42 -2.68 7.58 -0.35
CA THR A 42 -3.59 8.41 -1.14
C THR A 42 -3.87 7.76 -2.49
N ILE A 43 -5.15 7.64 -2.84
CA ILE A 43 -5.60 7.18 -4.15
C ILE A 43 -6.12 8.41 -4.90
N MET A 44 -5.60 8.62 -6.11
CA MET A 44 -6.03 9.66 -7.03
C MET A 44 -6.73 9.03 -8.23
N LYS A 45 -7.80 9.67 -8.73
CA LYS A 45 -8.48 9.29 -9.97
C LYS A 45 -8.79 10.56 -10.75
N ASP A 46 -8.44 10.60 -12.04
CA ASP A 46 -8.68 11.76 -12.91
C ASP A 46 -8.13 13.09 -12.35
N LYS A 47 -6.97 13.01 -11.68
CA LYS A 47 -6.30 14.10 -10.94
C LYS A 47 -7.06 14.60 -9.71
N GLU A 48 -8.11 13.92 -9.30
CA GLU A 48 -8.90 14.22 -8.10
C GLU A 48 -8.64 13.20 -6.98
N LEU A 49 -8.83 13.64 -5.73
CA LEU A 49 -8.71 12.78 -4.56
C LEU A 49 -9.84 11.74 -4.54
N ARG A 50 -9.48 10.46 -4.54
CA ARG A 50 -10.43 9.35 -4.41
C ARG A 50 -10.49 8.77 -2.99
N GLY A 51 -9.42 8.93 -2.21
CA GLY A 51 -9.36 8.55 -0.80
C GLY A 51 -7.96 8.73 -0.21
N CYS A 52 -7.89 9.03 1.08
CA CYS A 52 -6.63 9.13 1.85
C CYS A 52 -6.83 8.56 3.24
N ILE A 53 -6.11 7.48 3.57
CA ILE A 53 -6.23 6.75 4.85
C ILE A 53 -4.82 6.60 5.43
N GLY A 54 -4.69 6.77 6.73
CA GLY A 54 -3.43 6.53 7.43
C GLY A 54 -3.60 6.40 8.93
N THR A 55 -2.49 6.12 9.59
CA THR A 55 -2.33 5.99 11.04
C THR A 55 -1.02 6.63 11.46
#